data_AF-F9WQN5-F1
#
_entry.id   AF-F9WQN5-F1
#
_cell.length_a   1.000
_cell.length_b   1.000
_cell.length_c   1.000
_cell.angle_alpha   90.00
_cell.angle_beta   90.00
_cell.angle_gamma   90.00
#
_symmetry.space_group_name_H-M   'P 1'
#
loop_
_entity.id
_entity.type
_entity.pdbx_description
1 polymer ?
#
loop_
_entity_poly.entity_id
_entity_poly.type
_entity_poly.pdbx_seq_one_letter_code
_entity_poly.pdbx_strand_id
1 'polypeptide(L)'
;MGHCLCELESGRPLAGVTNISPRHIRETEEDIRTVAHELGHILEFLLHHLGDAKVLQQVVVRGNERKWVIDTEHTKCVASKHFHCLSAHGVKLENAGGRGTVGPDIDRRYIMDNLMTQRSVGKRYTAFSLVVFDSLGYCRANYSRAEPSLWGMHSGCGFLPNKCLVNKATAYPAMCYREFSSLSDEQCTHDRLGIGYCGVFEHNEDIPKEYRYFSNPRLGGEVMSDYCPTVAKNVGRNCEHGVAADIYGSFIGAESRLVKDSRLMYNGRPVFAGCVETNCTDKTLRVRLLDGEWQNCPEYRSVSTRSKDGSWSGTVICPRRVH
;
A
#
# COMPACT_ATOMS: atom_id res chain seq x y z
N MET A 1 -14.79 -7.79 -11.43
CA MET A 1 -14.31 -6.94 -12.53
C MET A 1 -15.44 -6.09 -13.08
N GLY A 2 -15.28 -4.77 -13.01
CA GLY A 2 -16.11 -3.82 -13.75
C GLY A 2 -15.76 -3.84 -15.24
N HIS A 3 -16.76 -3.65 -16.09
CA HIS A 3 -16.61 -3.63 -17.53
C HIS A 3 -17.40 -2.47 -18.14
N CYS A 4 -16.78 -1.72 -19.03
CA CYS A 4 -17.52 -0.82 -19.90
C CYS A 4 -18.37 -1.63 -20.91
N LEU A 5 -19.60 -1.17 -21.14
CA LEU A 5 -20.56 -1.75 -22.06
C LEU A 5 -20.65 -0.96 -23.37
N CYS A 6 -20.52 0.37 -23.28
CA CYS A 6 -20.52 1.22 -24.47
C CYS A 6 -19.81 2.56 -24.23
N GLU A 7 -19.26 3.07 -25.32
CA GLU A 7 -18.55 4.33 -25.39
C GLU A 7 -19.25 5.28 -26.37
N LEU A 8 -19.01 6.58 -26.22
CA LEU A 8 -19.31 7.58 -27.23
C LEU A 8 -18.34 7.44 -28.41
N GLU A 9 -18.66 8.05 -29.57
CA GLU A 9 -17.73 8.13 -30.71
C GLU A 9 -16.37 8.74 -30.35
N SER A 10 -16.31 9.53 -29.28
CA SER A 10 -15.08 10.09 -28.74
C SER A 10 -14.20 9.09 -27.97
N GLY A 11 -14.60 7.82 -27.86
CA GLY A 11 -13.94 6.81 -27.01
C GLY A 11 -14.17 7.00 -25.50
N ARG A 12 -15.17 7.82 -25.13
CA ARG A 12 -15.48 8.10 -23.72
C ARG A 12 -16.47 7.06 -23.20
N PRO A 13 -16.21 6.39 -22.06
CA PRO A 13 -17.16 5.45 -21.47
C PRO A 13 -18.48 6.14 -21.13
N LEU A 14 -19.59 5.51 -21.54
CA LEU A 14 -20.96 6.00 -21.32
C LEU A 14 -21.72 5.13 -20.31
N ALA A 15 -21.60 3.81 -20.42
CA ALA A 15 -22.24 2.87 -19.51
C ALA A 15 -21.31 1.70 -19.22
N GLY A 16 -21.36 1.20 -17.99
CA GLY A 16 -20.64 0.00 -17.59
C GLY A 16 -21.38 -0.79 -16.53
N VAL A 17 -20.90 -2.00 -16.26
CA VAL A 17 -21.48 -2.94 -15.32
C VAL A 17 -20.40 -3.47 -14.39
N THR A 18 -20.73 -3.60 -13.12
CA THR A 18 -19.92 -4.34 -12.15
C THR A 18 -20.82 -5.28 -11.37
N ASN A 19 -20.32 -6.46 -11.04
CA ASN A 19 -21.05 -7.46 -10.28
C ASN A 19 -20.46 -7.53 -8.86
N ILE A 20 -21.28 -7.26 -7.86
CA ILE A 20 -20.90 -7.27 -6.45
C ILE A 20 -21.56 -8.49 -5.79
N SER A 21 -20.75 -9.41 -5.27
CA SER A 21 -21.25 -10.62 -4.60
C SER A 21 -21.62 -10.30 -3.15
N PRO A 22 -22.90 -10.40 -2.74
CA PRO A 22 -23.31 -10.11 -1.36
C PRO A 22 -22.67 -11.02 -0.31
N ARG A 23 -22.18 -12.20 -0.73
CA ARG A 23 -21.50 -13.16 0.16
C ARG A 23 -20.09 -12.72 0.57
N HIS A 24 -19.49 -11.82 -0.19
CA HIS A 24 -18.08 -11.44 -0.05
C HIS A 24 -17.90 -9.95 0.25
N ILE A 25 -18.99 -9.19 0.39
CA ILE A 25 -18.94 -7.75 0.70
C ILE A 25 -19.47 -7.50 2.11
N ARG A 26 -18.78 -6.64 2.85
CA ARG A 26 -19.19 -6.10 4.15
C ARG A 26 -19.19 -4.58 4.06
N GLU A 27 -19.82 -3.93 5.03
CA GLU A 27 -19.80 -2.46 5.15
C GLU A 27 -18.48 -2.00 5.76
N THR A 28 -17.37 -2.23 5.05
CA THR A 28 -16.02 -1.86 5.47
C THR A 28 -15.39 -0.92 4.44
N GLU A 29 -14.43 -0.10 4.88
CA GLU A 29 -13.70 0.79 3.98
C GLU A 29 -12.94 0.02 2.88
N GLU A 30 -12.39 -1.15 3.21
CA GLU A 30 -11.70 -2.03 2.25
C GLU A 30 -12.63 -2.50 1.12
N ASP A 31 -13.86 -2.88 1.47
CA ASP A 31 -14.86 -3.35 0.52
C ASP A 31 -15.41 -2.21 -0.34
N ILE A 32 -15.68 -1.04 0.25
CA ILE A 32 -16.08 0.16 -0.49
C ILE A 32 -15.01 0.54 -1.52
N ARG A 33 -13.74 0.54 -1.11
CA ARG A 33 -12.61 0.82 -2.01
C ARG A 33 -12.43 -0.27 -3.06
N THR A 34 -12.80 -1.52 -2.77
CA THR A 34 -12.81 -2.58 -3.78
C THR A 34 -13.88 -2.33 -4.85
N VAL A 35 -15.07 -1.90 -4.48
CA VAL A 35 -16.09 -1.47 -5.46
C VAL A 35 -15.59 -0.28 -6.28
N ALA A 36 -14.95 0.70 -5.63
CA ALA A 36 -14.39 1.87 -6.29
C ALA A 36 -13.28 1.52 -7.32
N HIS A 37 -12.43 0.53 -7.02
CA HIS A 37 -11.45 -0.03 -7.97
C HIS A 37 -12.13 -0.56 -9.22
N GLU A 38 -13.23 -1.30 -9.05
CA GLU A 38 -13.98 -1.87 -10.17
C GLU A 38 -14.71 -0.81 -11.02
N LEU A 39 -15.18 0.27 -10.38
CA LEU A 39 -15.66 1.45 -11.10
C LEU A 39 -14.54 2.13 -11.91
N GLY A 40 -13.29 2.06 -11.43
CA GLY A 40 -12.13 2.53 -12.19
C GLY A 40 -11.96 1.80 -13.52
N HIS A 41 -12.19 0.48 -13.57
CA HIS A 41 -12.17 -0.26 -14.83
C HIS A 41 -13.35 0.05 -15.75
N ILE A 42 -14.52 0.40 -15.21
CA ILE A 42 -15.65 0.94 -16.01
C ILE A 42 -15.27 2.27 -16.64
N LEU A 43 -14.50 3.09 -15.94
CA LEU A 43 -13.89 4.32 -16.46
C LEU A 43 -12.60 4.00 -17.22
N GLU A 44 -12.60 2.97 -18.06
CA GLU A 44 -11.54 2.60 -19.01
C GLU A 44 -10.09 2.64 -18.50
N PHE A 45 -9.86 2.38 -17.21
CA PHE A 45 -8.53 2.07 -16.72
C PHE A 45 -8.16 0.65 -17.17
N LEU A 46 -7.88 0.52 -18.47
CA LEU A 46 -7.60 -0.72 -19.18
C LEU A 46 -6.49 -0.48 -20.20
N LEU A 47 -5.65 -1.49 -20.42
CA LEU A 47 -4.43 -1.36 -21.23
C LEU A 47 -4.71 -0.93 -22.67
N HIS A 48 -5.79 -1.42 -23.30
CA HIS A 48 -6.10 -1.09 -24.69
C HIS A 48 -6.47 0.39 -24.86
N HIS A 49 -7.27 0.96 -23.97
CA HIS A 49 -7.62 2.38 -24.01
C HIS A 49 -6.42 3.30 -23.74
N LEU A 50 -5.52 2.89 -22.85
CA LEU A 50 -4.24 3.60 -22.67
C LEU A 50 -3.38 3.53 -23.94
N GLY A 51 -3.46 2.44 -24.69
CA GLY A 51 -2.84 2.29 -26.02
C GLY A 51 -3.46 3.22 -27.06
N ASP A 52 -4.79 3.29 -27.11
CA ASP A 52 -5.54 4.18 -28.03
C ASP A 52 -5.28 5.66 -27.74
N ALA A 53 -5.13 6.01 -26.46
CA ALA A 53 -4.69 7.33 -26.01
C ALA A 53 -3.22 7.64 -26.34
N LYS A 54 -2.45 6.65 -26.85
CA LYS A 54 -1.03 6.76 -27.22
C LYS A 54 -0.13 7.24 -26.06
N VAL A 55 -0.49 6.85 -24.84
CA VAL A 55 0.28 7.21 -23.62
C VAL A 55 1.16 6.07 -23.12
N LEU A 56 1.13 4.90 -23.76
CA LEU A 56 1.91 3.74 -23.37
C LEU A 56 3.28 3.71 -24.03
N GLN A 57 4.29 3.39 -23.23
CA GLN A 57 5.63 3.06 -23.68
C GLN A 57 6.12 1.76 -23.01
N GLN A 58 6.91 0.96 -23.71
CA GLN A 58 7.67 -0.10 -23.08
C GLN A 58 9.02 0.42 -22.61
N VAL A 59 9.33 0.18 -21.34
CA VAL A 59 10.65 0.47 -20.79
C VAL A 59 11.30 -0.81 -20.29
N VAL A 60 12.63 -0.87 -20.42
CA VAL A 60 13.41 -1.93 -19.80
C VAL A 60 13.65 -1.55 -18.34
N VAL A 61 13.27 -2.44 -17.44
CA VAL A 61 13.52 -2.35 -16.00
C VAL A 61 14.56 -3.39 -15.59
N ARG A 62 14.50 -3.92 -14.36
CA ARG A 62 15.50 -4.83 -13.80
C ARG A 62 15.76 -6.04 -14.69
N GLY A 63 17.04 -6.32 -14.96
CA GLY A 63 17.44 -7.60 -15.57
C GLY A 63 16.87 -7.84 -16.97
N ASN A 64 16.69 -6.78 -17.77
CA ASN A 64 16.10 -6.82 -19.13
C ASN A 64 14.59 -7.09 -19.20
N GLU A 65 13.91 -7.06 -18.07
CA GLU A 65 12.44 -7.11 -18.02
C GLU A 65 11.85 -5.91 -18.76
N ARG A 66 10.80 -6.13 -19.57
CA ARG A 66 10.01 -5.06 -20.20
C ARG A 66 8.71 -4.87 -19.45
N LYS A 67 8.43 -3.64 -19.00
CA LYS A 67 7.13 -3.24 -18.44
C LYS A 67 6.47 -2.18 -19.32
N TRP A 68 5.13 -2.23 -19.38
CA TRP A 68 4.34 -1.13 -19.90
C TRP A 68 4.30 0.00 -18.88
N VAL A 69 4.44 1.22 -19.37
CA VAL A 69 4.46 2.43 -18.57
C VAL A 69 3.62 3.48 -19.25
N ILE A 70 2.83 4.18 -18.46
CA ILE A 70 2.09 5.35 -18.91
C ILE A 70 3.06 6.53 -18.83
N ASP A 71 3.62 6.90 -19.98
CA ASP A 71 4.70 7.88 -20.12
C ASP A 71 4.17 9.21 -20.67
N THR A 72 3.70 10.06 -19.76
CA THR A 72 3.29 11.44 -20.06
C THR A 72 4.05 12.40 -19.15
N GLU A 73 4.10 13.68 -19.51
CA GLU A 73 4.74 14.69 -18.64
C GLU A 73 4.09 14.76 -17.25
N HIS A 74 2.77 14.55 -17.18
CA HIS A 74 2.06 14.54 -15.90
C HIS A 74 2.40 13.29 -15.07
N THR A 75 2.45 12.09 -15.67
CA THR A 75 2.82 10.88 -14.94
C THR A 75 4.27 10.94 -14.45
N LYS A 76 5.20 11.47 -15.27
CA LYS A 76 6.59 11.72 -14.87
C LYS A 76 6.69 12.69 -13.71
N CYS A 77 5.89 13.75 -13.70
CA CYS A 77 5.85 14.71 -12.59
C CYS A 77 5.39 14.05 -11.29
N VAL A 78 4.29 13.28 -11.33
CA VAL A 78 3.76 12.54 -10.17
C VAL A 78 4.80 11.54 -9.65
N ALA A 79 5.36 10.71 -10.54
CA ALA A 79 6.36 9.71 -10.17
C ALA A 79 7.64 10.36 -9.61
N SER A 80 8.15 11.40 -10.27
CA SER A 80 9.37 12.10 -9.86
C SER A 80 9.24 12.71 -8.48
N LYS A 81 8.09 13.36 -8.21
CA LYS A 81 7.79 13.96 -6.91
C LYS A 81 7.65 12.89 -5.82
N HIS A 82 6.91 11.82 -6.11
CA HIS A 82 6.64 10.77 -5.12
C HIS A 82 7.89 10.00 -4.73
N PHE A 83 8.64 9.49 -5.71
CA PHE A 83 9.85 8.69 -5.45
C PHE A 83 11.08 9.57 -5.12
N HIS A 84 10.97 10.90 -5.25
CA HIS A 84 12.11 11.83 -5.17
C HIS A 84 13.21 11.46 -6.19
N CYS A 85 12.81 11.32 -7.46
CA CYS A 85 13.68 10.88 -8.54
C CYS A 85 13.32 11.54 -9.87
N LEU A 86 14.15 12.48 -10.36
CA LEU A 86 13.87 13.23 -11.59
C LEU A 86 13.88 12.37 -12.87
N SER A 87 14.50 11.19 -12.85
CA SER A 87 14.55 10.27 -13.99
C SER A 87 13.44 9.21 -13.97
N ALA A 88 12.37 9.40 -13.18
CA ALA A 88 11.27 8.45 -13.10
C ALA A 88 10.41 8.48 -14.39
N HIS A 89 10.25 7.31 -15.02
CA HIS A 89 9.54 7.14 -16.31
C HIS A 89 8.00 7.13 -16.23
N GLY A 90 7.37 7.76 -15.22
CA GLY A 90 5.90 7.75 -15.08
C GLY A 90 5.33 6.54 -14.33
N VAL A 91 4.10 6.12 -14.66
CA VAL A 91 3.34 5.08 -13.91
C VAL A 91 3.51 3.71 -14.56
N LYS A 92 4.11 2.77 -13.84
CA LYS A 92 4.31 1.39 -14.32
C LYS A 92 3.05 0.56 -14.12
N LEU A 93 2.76 -0.28 -15.11
CA LEU A 93 1.62 -1.19 -15.11
C LEU A 93 2.06 -2.60 -14.73
N GLU A 94 1.15 -3.29 -14.06
CA GLU A 94 1.34 -4.66 -13.59
C GLU A 94 1.61 -5.61 -14.76
N ASN A 95 2.59 -6.50 -14.59
CA ASN A 95 3.02 -7.46 -15.60
C ASN A 95 3.05 -8.90 -15.06
N ALA A 96 2.71 -9.10 -13.79
CA ALA A 96 2.55 -10.39 -13.15
C ALA A 96 1.08 -10.68 -12.83
N GLY A 97 0.72 -11.97 -12.82
CA GLY A 97 -0.63 -12.45 -12.53
C GLY A 97 -1.34 -13.06 -13.73
N GLY A 98 -2.67 -13.11 -13.67
CA GLY A 98 -3.52 -13.69 -14.72
C GLY A 98 -4.01 -12.68 -15.76
N ARG A 99 -4.75 -13.18 -16.75
CA ARG A 99 -5.50 -12.36 -17.71
C ARG A 99 -6.51 -11.50 -16.93
N GLY A 100 -6.46 -10.19 -17.10
CA GLY A 100 -7.28 -9.22 -16.35
C GLY A 100 -6.55 -8.49 -15.22
N THR A 101 -5.30 -8.86 -14.91
CA THR A 101 -4.43 -8.17 -13.95
C THR A 101 -3.20 -7.56 -14.62
N VAL A 102 -2.66 -8.28 -15.61
CA VAL A 102 -1.55 -7.77 -16.44
C VAL A 102 -2.06 -6.65 -17.35
N GLY A 103 -1.58 -5.43 -17.12
CA GLY A 103 -1.90 -4.24 -17.91
C GLY A 103 -2.87 -3.24 -17.27
N PRO A 104 -4.08 -3.61 -16.81
CA PRO A 104 -5.07 -2.65 -16.33
C PRO A 104 -4.81 -2.18 -14.89
N ASP A 105 -3.83 -2.75 -14.20
CA ASP A 105 -3.49 -2.39 -12.83
C ASP A 105 -2.18 -1.62 -12.75
N ILE A 106 -2.08 -0.70 -11.78
CA ILE A 106 -0.81 -0.10 -11.37
C ILE A 106 0.02 -1.16 -10.66
N ASP A 107 1.28 -1.25 -11.08
CA ASP A 107 2.24 -2.22 -10.59
C ASP A 107 2.39 -2.18 -9.05
N ARG A 108 2.10 -3.32 -8.43
CA ARG A 108 2.03 -3.43 -6.97
C ARG A 108 3.36 -3.19 -6.29
N ARG A 109 4.49 -3.53 -6.91
CA ARG A 109 5.81 -3.29 -6.32
C ARG A 109 6.03 -1.80 -6.07
N TYR A 110 5.55 -0.95 -6.99
CA TYR A 110 5.88 0.47 -6.97
C TYR A 110 4.92 1.31 -6.14
N ILE A 111 3.62 1.00 -6.12
CA ILE A 111 2.60 1.71 -5.31
C ILE A 111 1.57 0.70 -4.77
N MET A 112 1.96 -0.12 -3.78
CA MET A 112 1.13 -1.20 -3.24
C MET A 112 -0.23 -0.74 -2.69
N ASP A 113 -0.28 0.47 -2.14
CA ASP A 113 -1.45 1.03 -1.48
C ASP A 113 -2.37 1.81 -2.43
N ASN A 114 -2.15 1.77 -3.75
CA ASN A 114 -3.02 2.47 -4.71
C ASN A 114 -4.35 1.72 -4.95
N LEU A 115 -5.43 2.48 -5.14
CA LEU A 115 -6.74 1.97 -5.50
C LEU A 115 -6.72 1.03 -6.70
N MET A 116 -6.08 1.44 -7.79
CA MET A 116 -5.95 0.71 -9.06
C MET A 116 -4.78 -0.28 -9.05
N THR A 117 -4.26 -0.64 -7.88
CA THR A 117 -3.31 -1.74 -7.73
C THR A 117 -4.05 -2.99 -7.29
N GLN A 118 -3.81 -4.08 -7.99
CA GLN A 118 -4.46 -5.34 -7.67
C GLN A 118 -3.92 -5.95 -6.36
N ARG A 119 -4.84 -6.55 -5.60
CA ARG A 119 -4.64 -6.99 -4.20
C ARG A 119 -4.14 -5.88 -3.25
N SER A 120 -4.32 -4.60 -3.60
CA SER A 120 -3.78 -3.46 -2.85
C SER A 120 -4.06 -3.52 -1.35
N VAL A 121 -3.09 -3.07 -0.56
CA VAL A 121 -3.21 -2.90 0.89
C VAL A 121 -3.61 -1.44 1.16
N GLY A 122 -4.86 -1.20 1.53
CA GLY A 122 -5.40 0.13 1.83
C GLY A 122 -6.12 0.84 0.67
N LYS A 123 -5.86 0.51 -0.60
CA LYS A 123 -6.63 0.97 -1.79
C LYS A 123 -6.91 2.48 -1.86
N ARG A 124 -5.86 3.30 -1.72
CA ARG A 124 -5.88 4.77 -1.69
C ARG A 124 -6.08 5.39 -3.08
N TYR A 125 -6.93 6.41 -3.19
CA TYR A 125 -7.08 7.27 -4.39
C TYR A 125 -5.84 8.17 -4.53
N THR A 126 -4.69 7.57 -4.82
CA THR A 126 -3.44 8.32 -4.89
C THR A 126 -3.32 9.11 -6.19
N ALA A 127 -2.41 10.08 -6.19
CA ALA A 127 -2.07 10.87 -7.37
C ALA A 127 -1.74 9.99 -8.59
N PHE A 128 -1.26 8.75 -8.39
CA PHE A 128 -0.99 7.79 -9.46
C PHE A 128 -2.27 7.34 -10.17
N SER A 129 -3.33 6.99 -9.44
CA SER A 129 -4.62 6.64 -10.08
C SER A 129 -5.22 7.84 -10.81
N LEU A 130 -5.17 9.00 -10.17
CA LEU A 130 -5.72 10.24 -10.71
C LEU A 130 -5.03 10.67 -12.01
N VAL A 131 -3.69 10.61 -12.07
CA VAL A 131 -2.95 11.02 -13.27
C VAL A 131 -3.16 10.07 -14.45
N VAL A 132 -3.45 8.80 -14.18
CA VAL A 132 -3.79 7.85 -15.23
C VAL A 132 -5.17 8.16 -15.81
N PHE A 133 -6.17 8.42 -14.96
CA PHE A 133 -7.49 8.87 -15.44
C PHE A 133 -7.41 10.18 -16.24
N ASP A 134 -6.58 11.12 -15.79
CA ASP A 134 -6.31 12.39 -16.49
C ASP A 134 -5.66 12.15 -17.87
N SER A 135 -4.80 11.13 -17.97
CA SER A 135 -4.09 10.76 -19.21
C SER A 135 -5.00 10.11 -20.26
N LEU A 136 -6.18 9.61 -19.88
CA LEU A 136 -7.18 9.07 -20.81
C LEU A 136 -7.96 10.17 -21.55
N GLY A 137 -7.88 11.42 -21.08
CA GLY A 137 -8.34 12.61 -21.82
C GLY A 137 -9.82 12.97 -21.68
N TYR A 138 -10.66 12.13 -21.07
CA TYR A 138 -12.09 12.43 -20.88
C TYR A 138 -12.47 12.90 -19.46
N CYS A 139 -11.55 12.81 -18.49
CA CYS A 139 -11.72 13.29 -17.12
C CYS A 139 -10.60 14.26 -16.76
N ARG A 140 -10.91 15.26 -15.93
CA ARG A 140 -9.91 16.14 -15.32
C ARG A 140 -9.80 15.84 -13.85
N ALA A 141 -8.65 15.34 -13.41
CA ALA A 141 -8.47 14.96 -12.02
C ALA A 141 -8.31 16.17 -11.09
N ASN A 142 -8.89 16.09 -9.90
CA ASN A 142 -8.64 17.06 -8.82
C ASN A 142 -7.56 16.54 -7.87
N TYR A 143 -6.30 16.83 -8.17
CA TYR A 143 -5.14 16.39 -7.38
C TYR A 143 -5.10 16.90 -5.93
N SER A 144 -5.88 17.94 -5.58
CA SER A 144 -5.99 18.39 -4.19
C SER A 144 -6.72 17.39 -3.28
N ARG A 145 -7.45 16.44 -3.88
CA ARG A 145 -8.14 15.33 -3.19
C ARG A 145 -7.35 14.03 -3.22
N ALA A 146 -6.13 14.03 -3.79
CA ALA A 146 -5.31 12.85 -3.86
C ALA A 146 -4.95 12.36 -2.45
N GLU A 147 -5.26 11.11 -2.16
CA GLU A 147 -4.79 10.49 -0.94
C GLU A 147 -3.27 10.24 -1.06
N PRO A 148 -2.47 10.67 -0.08
CA PRO A 148 -1.05 10.38 -0.05
C PRO A 148 -0.81 8.88 0.06
N SER A 149 0.19 8.38 -0.67
CA SER A 149 0.75 7.05 -0.46
C SER A 149 2.05 7.19 0.30
N LEU A 150 2.25 6.34 1.30
CA LEU A 150 3.56 6.24 1.95
C LEU A 150 4.45 5.21 1.21
N TRP A 151 3.89 4.41 0.32
CA TRP A 151 4.59 3.29 -0.29
C TRP A 151 5.54 3.81 -1.38
N GLY A 152 6.84 3.58 -1.20
CA GLY A 152 7.86 4.15 -2.10
C GLY A 152 8.04 5.66 -1.99
N MET A 153 7.38 6.34 -1.04
CA MET A 153 7.54 7.78 -0.87
C MET A 153 9.00 8.11 -0.53
N HIS A 154 9.61 8.98 -1.33
CA HIS A 154 11.00 9.42 -1.23
C HIS A 154 12.03 8.28 -1.25
N SER A 155 11.71 7.14 -1.89
CA SER A 155 12.60 5.99 -1.97
C SER A 155 13.89 6.23 -2.77
N GLY A 156 13.97 7.35 -3.50
CA GLY A 156 15.07 7.69 -4.40
C GLY A 156 15.06 6.87 -5.69
N CYS A 157 15.91 7.28 -6.64
CA CYS A 157 15.95 6.67 -7.96
C CYS A 157 16.29 5.18 -7.94
N GLY A 158 17.10 4.71 -6.98
CA GLY A 158 17.49 3.31 -6.86
C GLY A 158 16.30 2.36 -6.73
N PHE A 159 15.17 2.81 -6.19
CA PHE A 159 13.96 1.97 -6.05
C PHE A 159 13.41 1.48 -7.39
N LEU A 160 13.62 2.27 -8.44
CA LEU A 160 13.05 2.00 -9.76
C LEU A 160 13.77 0.86 -10.49
N PRO A 161 15.11 0.94 -10.70
CA PRO A 161 15.86 -0.05 -11.43
C PRO A 161 16.61 -1.07 -10.55
N ASN A 162 16.72 -0.91 -9.23
CA ASN A 162 17.47 -1.87 -8.39
C ASN A 162 16.55 -2.90 -7.77
N LYS A 163 17.10 -4.08 -7.45
CA LYS A 163 16.41 -5.10 -6.64
C LYS A 163 15.95 -4.50 -5.30
N CYS A 164 14.80 -4.96 -4.81
CA CYS A 164 14.29 -4.55 -3.49
C CYS A 164 15.14 -5.06 -2.33
N LEU A 165 15.88 -6.15 -2.56
CA LEU A 165 16.81 -6.75 -1.63
C LEU A 165 18.19 -6.90 -2.28
N VAL A 166 19.20 -6.44 -1.57
CA VAL A 166 20.62 -6.59 -1.93
C VAL A 166 21.37 -6.97 -0.68
N ASN A 167 22.23 -8.00 -0.75
CA ASN A 167 23.06 -8.46 0.37
C ASN A 167 22.26 -8.67 1.68
N LYS A 168 21.10 -9.36 1.58
CA LYS A 168 20.24 -9.67 2.74
C LYS A 168 19.67 -8.45 3.47
N ALA A 169 19.60 -7.31 2.80
CA ALA A 169 19.07 -6.07 3.35
C ALA A 169 18.24 -5.31 2.32
N THR A 170 17.35 -4.43 2.82
CA THR A 170 16.58 -3.50 1.99
C THR A 170 16.81 -2.07 2.44
N ALA A 171 16.87 -1.15 1.49
CA ALA A 171 16.87 0.30 1.76
C ALA A 171 15.42 0.85 1.89
N TYR A 172 14.41 0.01 1.71
CA TYR A 172 13.01 0.43 1.59
C TYR A 172 12.22 -0.06 2.81
N PRO A 173 11.84 0.84 3.75
CA PRO A 173 11.27 0.45 5.05
C PRO A 173 9.95 -0.34 5.00
N ALA A 174 9.25 -0.32 3.86
CA ALA A 174 8.00 -1.05 3.64
C ALA A 174 8.23 -2.51 3.19
N MET A 175 9.47 -2.85 2.83
CA MET A 175 9.93 -4.17 2.46
C MET A 175 10.73 -4.78 3.62
N CYS A 176 10.98 -6.08 3.57
CA CYS A 176 11.65 -6.78 4.66
C CYS A 176 12.58 -7.89 4.16
N TYR A 177 13.47 -8.34 5.04
CA TYR A 177 14.31 -9.51 4.81
C TYR A 177 14.18 -10.52 5.96
N ARG A 178 13.89 -11.77 5.61
CA ARG A 178 13.95 -12.93 6.48
C ARG A 178 14.23 -14.19 5.66
N GLU A 179 15.06 -15.10 6.17
CA GLU A 179 15.28 -16.41 5.53
C GLU A 179 14.02 -17.29 5.64
N PHE A 180 13.25 -17.13 6.73
CA PHE A 180 12.01 -17.84 6.98
C PHE A 180 11.00 -16.90 7.65
N SER A 181 9.73 -17.01 7.26
CA SER A 181 8.63 -16.30 7.94
C SER A 181 8.51 -16.81 9.38
N SER A 182 8.61 -15.92 10.36
CA SER A 182 8.39 -16.25 11.78
C SER A 182 7.27 -15.38 12.34
N LEU A 183 6.36 -16.02 13.10
CA LEU A 183 5.32 -15.31 13.85
C LEU A 183 5.90 -14.48 15.02
N SER A 184 7.13 -14.76 15.45
CA SER A 184 7.82 -13.98 16.48
C SER A 184 8.43 -12.68 15.95
N ASP A 185 8.55 -12.53 14.62
CA ASP A 185 9.15 -11.37 13.97
C ASP A 185 8.08 -10.35 13.58
N GLU A 186 7.46 -9.78 14.60
CA GLU A 186 6.40 -8.79 14.45
C GLU A 186 6.93 -7.52 13.78
N GLN A 187 6.17 -7.02 12.81
CA GLN A 187 6.45 -5.78 12.10
C GLN A 187 5.15 -4.99 11.96
N CYS A 188 5.24 -3.66 12.02
CA CYS A 188 4.08 -2.83 11.67
C CYS A 188 3.85 -2.92 10.17
N THR A 189 2.60 -3.08 9.77
CA THR A 189 2.22 -2.93 8.37
C THR A 189 2.48 -1.50 7.91
N HIS A 190 2.74 -1.35 6.62
CA HIS A 190 3.06 -0.06 6.00
C HIS A 190 1.94 0.98 6.17
N ASP A 191 0.70 0.54 6.05
CA ASP A 191 -0.53 1.33 6.24
C ASP A 191 -0.83 1.66 7.71
N ARG A 192 -0.06 1.10 8.65
CA ARG A 192 -0.30 1.18 10.11
C ARG A 192 -1.68 0.69 10.53
N LEU A 193 -2.29 -0.22 9.78
CA LEU A 193 -3.57 -0.84 10.14
C LEU A 193 -3.40 -2.10 10.98
N GLY A 194 -2.18 -2.60 11.20
CA GLY A 194 -2.02 -3.77 12.04
C GLY A 194 -0.59 -4.26 12.19
N ILE A 195 -0.47 -5.36 12.93
CA ILE A 195 0.78 -6.10 13.08
C ILE A 195 0.81 -7.19 12.01
N GLY A 196 1.97 -7.32 11.38
CA GLY A 196 2.25 -8.32 10.37
C GLY A 196 3.58 -9.00 10.60
N TYR A 197 3.98 -9.80 9.62
CA TYR A 197 5.23 -10.53 9.58
C TYR A 197 5.83 -10.42 8.18
N CYS A 198 7.13 -10.65 8.07
CA CYS A 198 7.78 -10.63 6.76
C CYS A 198 7.26 -11.79 5.91
N GLY A 199 6.54 -11.49 4.83
CA GLY A 199 5.94 -12.49 3.95
C GLY A 199 6.98 -13.07 2.99
N VAL A 200 7.59 -14.18 3.40
CA VAL A 200 8.51 -14.99 2.58
C VAL A 200 7.93 -16.39 2.45
N PHE A 201 7.78 -16.85 1.22
CA PHE A 201 7.16 -18.12 0.88
C PHE A 201 8.07 -18.91 -0.08
N GLU A 202 8.00 -20.22 0.00
CA GLU A 202 8.58 -21.10 -1.01
C GLU A 202 7.57 -21.31 -2.14
N HIS A 203 7.96 -20.93 -3.35
CA HIS A 203 7.16 -21.11 -4.56
C HIS A 203 7.33 -22.52 -5.13
N ASN A 204 6.34 -22.99 -5.88
CA ASN A 204 6.38 -24.33 -6.47
C ASN A 204 7.51 -24.45 -7.51
N GLU A 205 7.73 -23.37 -8.26
CA GLU A 205 8.72 -23.28 -9.32
C GLU A 205 9.82 -22.27 -8.98
N ASP A 206 10.93 -22.41 -9.68
CA ASP A 206 12.05 -21.49 -9.65
C ASP A 206 11.61 -20.06 -10.06
N ILE A 207 11.83 -19.08 -9.18
CA ILE A 207 11.52 -17.67 -9.46
C ILE A 207 12.40 -17.18 -10.63
N PRO A 208 11.94 -16.29 -11.54
CA PRO A 208 12.81 -15.70 -12.56
C PRO A 208 14.08 -15.04 -11.98
N LYS A 209 15.22 -15.14 -12.67
CA LYS A 209 16.56 -14.75 -12.14
C LYS A 209 16.62 -13.28 -11.70
N GLU A 210 15.91 -12.41 -12.42
CA GLU A 210 15.73 -10.99 -12.17
C GLU A 210 15.01 -10.69 -10.84
N TYR A 211 14.17 -11.62 -10.35
CA TYR A 211 13.43 -11.51 -9.08
C TYR A 211 13.92 -12.45 -7.98
N ARG A 212 15.02 -13.19 -8.20
CA ARG A 212 15.65 -13.97 -7.12
C ARG A 212 16.36 -13.04 -6.13
N TYR A 213 16.00 -13.14 -4.86
CA TYR A 213 16.59 -12.37 -3.75
C TYR A 213 17.30 -13.23 -2.71
N PHE A 214 17.04 -14.54 -2.72
CA PHE A 214 17.53 -15.52 -1.76
C PHE A 214 18.43 -16.55 -2.44
N SER A 215 19.19 -17.30 -1.64
CA SER A 215 20.02 -18.40 -2.14
C SER A 215 19.19 -19.55 -2.69
N ASN A 216 18.07 -19.88 -2.02
CA ASN A 216 17.06 -20.79 -2.56
C ASN A 216 16.30 -20.06 -3.69
N PRO A 217 16.35 -20.55 -4.95
CA PRO A 217 15.72 -19.89 -6.09
C PRO A 217 14.19 -19.88 -6.04
N ARG A 218 13.58 -20.63 -5.12
CA ARG A 218 12.13 -20.68 -4.90
C ARG A 218 11.66 -19.78 -3.76
N LEU A 219 12.55 -19.20 -2.96
CA LEU A 219 12.16 -18.30 -1.88
C LEU A 219 11.95 -16.87 -2.38
N GLY A 220 10.82 -16.29 -2.02
CA GLY A 220 10.49 -14.89 -2.36
C GLY A 220 9.20 -14.43 -1.70
N GLY A 221 8.84 -13.18 -1.95
CA GLY A 221 7.55 -12.60 -1.59
C GLY A 221 6.44 -12.96 -2.58
N GLU A 222 5.42 -12.11 -2.61
CA GLU A 222 4.25 -12.29 -3.48
C GLU A 222 4.59 -11.92 -4.94
N VAL A 223 4.02 -12.66 -5.89
CA VAL A 223 4.38 -12.60 -7.33
C VAL A 223 4.21 -11.21 -7.95
N MET A 224 3.15 -10.48 -7.59
CA MET A 224 2.84 -9.13 -8.10
C MET A 224 3.71 -8.06 -7.45
N SER A 225 4.37 -8.36 -6.34
CA SER A 225 5.39 -7.48 -5.77
C SER A 225 6.77 -7.73 -6.40
N ASP A 226 6.81 -8.29 -7.61
CA ASP A 226 8.01 -8.86 -8.26
C ASP A 226 8.79 -9.77 -7.29
N TYR A 227 8.08 -10.60 -6.52
CA TYR A 227 8.64 -11.45 -5.45
C TYR A 227 9.40 -10.71 -4.35
N CYS A 228 9.28 -9.39 -4.23
CA CYS A 228 9.83 -8.66 -3.10
C CYS A 228 9.10 -9.04 -1.82
N PRO A 229 9.80 -9.45 -0.75
CA PRO A 229 9.17 -9.69 0.53
C PRO A 229 8.68 -8.38 1.14
N THR A 230 7.44 -8.41 1.60
CA THR A 230 6.74 -7.27 2.22
C THR A 230 6.09 -7.72 3.51
N VAL A 231 5.77 -6.77 4.39
CA VAL A 231 5.10 -7.10 5.65
C VAL A 231 3.65 -7.49 5.36
N ALA A 232 3.34 -8.77 5.48
CA ALA A 232 2.00 -9.31 5.33
C ALA A 232 1.19 -9.08 6.62
N LYS A 233 0.01 -8.46 6.49
CA LYS A 233 -0.88 -8.19 7.63
C LYS A 233 -1.39 -9.51 8.23
N ASN A 234 -1.35 -9.63 9.56
CA ASN A 234 -2.06 -10.69 10.27
C ASN A 234 -3.53 -10.27 10.44
N VAL A 235 -4.47 -11.10 10.00
CA VAL A 235 -5.92 -10.80 10.01
C VAL A 235 -6.43 -10.53 11.43
N GLY A 236 -6.00 -11.32 12.42
CA GLY A 236 -6.41 -11.15 13.82
C GLY A 236 -5.82 -9.90 14.46
N ARG A 237 -4.72 -9.37 13.92
CA ARG A 237 -3.99 -8.23 14.50
C ARG A 237 -4.18 -6.93 13.72
N ASN A 238 -5.42 -6.69 13.30
CA ASN A 238 -5.87 -5.46 12.66
C ASN A 238 -6.43 -4.46 13.70
N CYS A 239 -6.08 -3.18 13.60
CA CYS A 239 -6.52 -2.14 14.52
C CYS A 239 -7.99 -1.72 14.33
N GLU A 240 -8.58 -1.92 13.17
CA GLU A 240 -9.96 -1.51 12.88
C GLU A 240 -10.97 -2.59 13.25
N HIS A 241 -10.63 -3.84 12.94
CA HIS A 241 -11.56 -4.98 13.00
C HIS A 241 -10.91 -6.28 13.52
N GLY A 242 -9.73 -6.18 14.14
CA GLY A 242 -9.02 -7.35 14.67
C GLY A 242 -9.62 -7.88 15.97
N VAL A 243 -8.93 -8.87 16.53
CA VAL A 243 -9.29 -9.52 17.79
C VAL A 243 -8.50 -8.85 18.91
N ALA A 244 -9.18 -8.22 19.86
CA ALA A 244 -8.53 -7.48 20.96
C ALA A 244 -7.54 -8.34 21.77
N ALA A 245 -7.79 -9.65 21.89
CA ALA A 245 -6.89 -10.59 22.55
C ALA A 245 -5.54 -10.79 21.81
N ASP A 246 -5.51 -10.62 20.49
CA ASP A 246 -4.31 -10.80 19.67
C ASP A 246 -3.42 -9.54 19.61
N ILE A 247 -3.94 -8.40 20.06
CA ILE A 247 -3.22 -7.12 20.18
C ILE A 247 -3.38 -6.56 21.58
N TYR A 248 -2.79 -7.25 22.55
CA TYR A 248 -2.96 -6.95 23.98
C TYR A 248 -2.82 -5.46 24.33
N GLY A 249 -3.83 -4.93 25.02
CA GLY A 249 -3.93 -3.51 25.40
C GLY A 249 -4.41 -2.57 24.29
N SER A 250 -4.63 -3.04 23.06
CA SER A 250 -4.94 -2.13 21.95
C SER A 250 -6.41 -1.70 21.92
N PHE A 251 -6.63 -0.45 21.51
CA PHE A 251 -7.96 0.02 21.13
C PHE A 251 -8.29 -0.46 19.73
N ILE A 252 -9.42 -1.14 19.53
CA ILE A 252 -9.85 -1.63 18.22
C ILE A 252 -11.06 -0.82 17.74
N GLY A 253 -10.97 -0.20 16.57
CA GLY A 253 -12.05 0.60 15.98
C GLY A 253 -11.65 1.33 14.70
N ALA A 254 -12.62 1.85 13.95
CA ALA A 254 -12.41 2.42 12.61
C ALA A 254 -11.33 3.52 12.55
N GLU A 255 -11.26 4.39 13.57
CA GLU A 255 -10.25 5.46 13.65
C GLU A 255 -8.93 5.00 14.29
N SER A 256 -8.70 3.69 14.40
CA SER A 256 -7.54 3.14 15.09
C SER A 256 -6.36 2.84 14.18
N ARG A 257 -5.17 3.31 14.58
CA ARG A 257 -3.91 3.10 13.86
C ARG A 257 -2.84 2.54 14.79
N LEU A 258 -1.91 1.78 14.21
CA LEU A 258 -0.81 1.15 14.93
C LEU A 258 0.33 2.14 15.20
N VAL A 259 0.74 2.21 16.46
CA VAL A 259 1.94 2.90 16.91
C VAL A 259 2.92 1.93 17.55
N LYS A 260 4.21 2.23 17.47
CA LYS A 260 5.28 1.41 18.03
C LYS A 260 6.33 2.27 18.75
N ASP A 261 6.99 1.64 19.72
CA ASP A 261 8.22 2.11 20.38
C ASP A 261 8.84 0.94 21.14
N SER A 262 10.13 1.00 21.43
CA SER A 262 10.84 -0.09 22.13
C SER A 262 10.53 -0.20 23.63
N ARG A 263 9.81 0.77 24.23
CA ARG A 263 9.57 0.84 25.68
C ARG A 263 8.09 0.76 26.06
N LEU A 264 7.22 0.36 25.13
CA LEU A 264 5.79 0.35 25.36
C LEU A 264 5.40 -0.85 26.24
N MET A 265 4.71 -0.58 27.35
CA MET A 265 4.32 -1.59 28.35
C MET A 265 2.84 -1.44 28.71
N TYR A 266 2.12 -2.57 28.76
CA TYR A 266 0.74 -2.64 29.22
C TYR A 266 0.60 -3.67 30.35
N ASN A 267 0.06 -3.27 31.50
CA ASN A 267 -0.07 -4.09 32.71
C ASN A 267 1.24 -4.82 33.09
N GLY A 268 2.37 -4.09 33.03
CA GLY A 268 3.70 -4.62 33.36
C GLY A 268 4.29 -5.57 32.31
N ARG A 269 3.65 -5.77 31.15
CA ARG A 269 4.15 -6.62 30.06
C ARG A 269 4.63 -5.78 28.88
N PRO A 270 5.78 -6.10 28.27
CA PRO A 270 6.20 -5.47 27.03
C PRO A 270 5.21 -5.78 25.91
N VAL A 271 4.88 -4.76 25.12
CA VAL A 271 4.09 -4.92 23.90
C VAL A 271 4.89 -4.35 22.72
N PHE A 272 4.97 -5.11 21.63
CA PHE A 272 5.71 -4.71 20.43
C PHE A 272 5.16 -3.41 19.80
N ALA A 273 3.84 -3.35 19.70
CA ALA A 273 3.09 -2.25 19.14
C ALA A 273 1.68 -2.25 19.74
N GLY A 274 1.01 -1.10 19.70
CA GLY A 274 -0.37 -0.96 20.19
C GLY A 274 -1.21 -0.17 19.20
N CYS A 275 -2.46 -0.56 19.03
CA CYS A 275 -3.42 0.24 18.29
C CYS A 275 -3.96 1.36 19.19
N VAL A 276 -3.91 2.59 18.68
CA VAL A 276 -4.40 3.79 19.33
C VAL A 276 -5.59 4.31 18.57
N GLU A 277 -6.54 4.88 19.28
CA GLU A 277 -7.53 5.76 18.67
C GLU A 277 -6.84 7.04 18.20
N THR A 278 -7.18 7.49 16.99
CA THR A 278 -6.63 8.71 16.41
C THR A 278 -7.69 9.79 16.28
N ASN A 279 -7.27 11.04 16.44
CA ASN A 279 -8.11 12.20 16.16
C ASN A 279 -7.29 13.23 15.37
N CYS A 280 -7.86 13.67 14.24
CA CYS A 280 -7.17 14.49 13.25
C CYS A 280 -7.82 15.87 13.01
N THR A 281 -8.74 16.36 13.87
CA THR A 281 -9.54 17.56 13.59
C THR A 281 -8.74 18.87 13.57
N ASP A 282 -7.77 19.06 14.48
CA ASP A 282 -7.22 20.40 14.79
C ASP A 282 -5.81 20.65 14.23
N LYS A 283 -5.52 20.16 13.02
CA LYS A 283 -4.16 20.14 12.39
C LYS A 283 -3.09 19.35 13.15
N THR A 284 -3.30 19.04 14.42
CA THR A 284 -2.46 18.22 15.28
C THR A 284 -3.05 16.82 15.37
N LEU A 285 -2.25 15.79 15.08
CA LEU A 285 -2.63 14.41 15.36
C LEU A 285 -2.70 14.23 16.88
N ARG A 286 -3.79 13.69 17.38
CA ARG A 286 -3.91 13.24 18.77
C ARG A 286 -4.09 11.73 18.79
N VAL A 287 -3.50 11.09 19.79
CA VAL A 287 -3.57 9.63 19.96
C VAL A 287 -4.01 9.29 21.37
N ARG A 288 -4.76 8.20 21.51
CA ARG A 288 -5.19 7.65 22.80
C ARG A 288 -5.09 6.13 22.76
N LEU A 289 -4.33 5.55 23.69
CA LEU A 289 -4.32 4.11 23.92
C LEU A 289 -5.59 3.69 24.66
N LEU A 290 -5.90 2.39 24.68
CA LEU A 290 -7.01 1.84 25.46
C LEU A 290 -6.90 2.30 26.91
N ASP A 291 -7.97 2.87 27.46
CA ASP A 291 -8.06 3.42 28.82
C ASP A 291 -7.03 4.54 29.14
N GLY A 292 -6.38 5.08 28.12
CA GLY A 292 -5.41 6.17 28.21
C GLY A 292 -6.03 7.56 28.09
N GLU A 293 -5.19 8.57 28.26
CA GLU A 293 -5.56 9.96 27.99
C GLU A 293 -5.15 10.40 26.57
N TRP A 294 -5.88 11.35 26.00
CA TRP A 294 -5.54 11.94 24.71
C TRP A 294 -4.23 12.73 24.78
N GLN A 295 -3.25 12.32 23.98
CA GLN A 295 -1.95 12.98 23.86
C GLN A 295 -1.83 13.68 22.51
N ASN A 296 -1.27 14.90 22.50
CA ASN A 296 -0.85 15.53 21.26
C ASN A 296 0.35 14.75 20.70
N CYS A 297 0.30 14.42 19.41
CA CYS A 297 1.27 13.54 18.77
C CYS A 297 1.99 14.26 17.62
N PRO A 298 2.99 15.11 17.91
CA PRO A 298 3.76 15.79 16.88
C PRO A 298 4.62 14.79 16.09
N GLU A 299 4.62 14.92 14.77
CA GLU A 299 5.30 14.00 13.84
C GLU A 299 6.76 13.69 14.26
N TYR A 300 7.08 12.40 14.31
CA TYR A 300 8.36 11.80 14.73
C TYR A 300 8.82 12.08 16.17
N ARG A 301 7.99 12.70 17.01
CA ARG A 301 8.30 12.88 18.43
C ARG A 301 7.80 11.70 19.25
N SER A 302 8.52 11.39 20.32
CA SER A 302 8.05 10.44 21.32
C SER A 302 7.09 11.13 22.28
N VAL A 303 5.96 10.49 22.57
CA VAL A 303 4.97 10.97 23.55
C VAL A 303 4.77 9.91 24.62
N SER A 304 4.60 10.36 25.87
CA SER A 304 4.42 9.46 27.01
C SER A 304 3.02 8.84 26.98
N THR A 305 2.97 7.53 27.20
CA THR A 305 1.74 6.78 27.29
C THR A 305 1.35 6.69 28.75
N ARG A 306 0.56 7.65 29.23
CA ARG A 306 0.04 7.67 30.60
C ARG A 306 -1.45 7.29 30.60
N SER A 307 -1.82 6.40 31.49
CA SER A 307 -3.21 6.10 31.84
C SER A 307 -3.44 6.41 33.33
N LYS A 308 -4.68 6.74 33.69
CA LYS A 308 -5.02 7.14 35.06
C LYS A 308 -4.87 6.00 36.07
N ASP A 309 -5.05 4.77 35.62
CA ASP A 309 -4.92 3.53 36.38
C ASP A 309 -3.48 2.96 36.40
N GLY A 310 -2.54 3.59 35.67
CA GLY A 310 -1.17 3.12 35.54
C GLY A 310 -0.99 1.85 34.71
N SER A 311 -2.02 1.38 34.00
CA SER A 311 -1.93 0.22 33.10
C SER A 311 -0.91 0.44 31.97
N TRP A 312 -0.76 1.67 31.48
CA TRP A 312 0.21 2.04 30.46
C TRP A 312 1.44 2.73 31.03
N SER A 313 2.61 2.33 30.52
CA SER A 313 3.86 3.07 30.73
C SER A 313 4.74 3.01 29.48
N GLY A 314 5.71 3.92 29.40
CA GLY A 314 6.62 4.04 28.26
C GLY A 314 6.30 5.23 27.34
N THR A 315 6.67 5.06 26.08
CA THR A 315 6.48 6.07 25.04
C THR A 315 5.95 5.46 23.76
N VAL A 316 5.36 6.27 22.89
CA VAL A 316 5.09 5.91 21.49
C VAL A 316 5.72 6.94 20.57
N ILE A 317 6.24 6.50 19.42
CA ILE A 317 6.75 7.42 18.38
C ILE A 317 5.58 7.82 17.49
N CYS A 318 5.31 9.12 17.44
CA CYS A 318 4.25 9.68 16.63
C CYS A 318 4.53 9.50 15.14
N PRO A 319 3.58 8.91 14.40
CA PRO A 319 3.71 8.77 12.96
C PRO A 319 3.67 10.13 12.28
N ARG A 320 4.08 10.14 11.01
CA ARG A 320 3.69 11.20 10.09
C ARG A 320 2.18 11.26 10.01
N ARG A 321 1.62 12.47 10.11
CA ARG A 321 0.22 12.70 9.79
C ARG A 321 0.05 12.62 8.29
N VAL A 322 -0.80 11.70 7.86
CA VAL A 322 -1.13 11.45 6.47
C VAL A 322 -2.56 11.95 6.30
N HIS A 323 -2.73 13.04 5.56
CA HIS A 323 -4.02 13.68 5.29
C HIS A 323 -4.85 12.86 4.30
#